data_AF-A0A173MBV8-F1
#
_entry.id   AF-A0A173MBV8-F1
#
_cell.length_a   1.000
_cell.length_b   1.000
_cell.length_c   1.000
_cell.angle_alpha   90.00
_cell.angle_beta   90.00
_cell.angle_gamma   90.00
#
_symmetry.space_group_name_H-M   'P 1'
#
loop_
_entity.id
_entity.type
_entity.pdbx_description
1 polymer ?
#
loop_
_entity_poly.entity_id
_entity_poly.type
_entity_poly.pdbx_seq_one_letter_code
_entity_poly.pdbx_strand_id
1 'polypeptide(L)'
;MKKLLLTAVITLSTLATQAQQRIVSLNGAISEILCALDAAPQIVGVDVTSNYPEVLKSKTKVGHNRNISAEGVLSLQPTMVITFDNQLNSQLLEQLKAAKVNTVILKQDLSVAGTRKLIAEVAAAIGQPAKAVALQKTFDKQMAAVKTTALHKKVLFIYARGAGAMQVSGTGTSIDKMITLAGGENAMTSFSDFKPLSSEALVAANPDVILMFDSGLGSIGGADGLIKMPGVAQTNAGKNKKVISMDGELLSGFSIRLPQAIQELYNKLK
;
A
#
# COMPACT_ATOMS: atom_id res chain seq x y z
N MET A 1 24.43 -73.07 16.20
CA MET A 1 24.95 -71.72 16.47
C MET A 1 24.21 -70.73 15.57
N LYS A 2 23.63 -69.71 16.22
CA LYS A 2 22.83 -68.54 15.80
C LYS A 2 22.55 -68.29 14.30
N LYS A 3 21.26 -68.31 13.92
CA LYS A 3 20.70 -67.66 12.72
C LYS A 3 20.62 -66.15 12.95
N LEU A 4 21.27 -65.36 12.10
CA LEU A 4 21.17 -63.89 12.08
C LEU A 4 19.99 -63.50 11.18
N LEU A 5 18.93 -62.95 11.75
CA LEU A 5 17.86 -62.26 11.02
C LEU A 5 18.29 -60.80 10.82
N LEU A 6 18.48 -60.39 9.58
CA LEU A 6 18.66 -59.00 9.18
C LEU A 6 17.27 -58.39 8.94
N THR A 7 16.78 -57.58 9.88
CA THR A 7 15.54 -56.82 9.71
C THR A 7 15.89 -55.49 9.06
N ALA A 8 15.59 -55.35 7.75
CA ALA A 8 15.70 -54.08 7.04
C ALA A 8 14.56 -53.16 7.48
N VAL A 9 14.88 -52.11 8.23
CA VAL A 9 13.94 -51.03 8.55
C VAL A 9 13.90 -50.08 7.37
N ILE A 10 12.82 -50.16 6.58
CA ILE A 10 12.53 -49.17 5.53
C ILE A 10 11.88 -47.96 6.22
N THR A 11 12.66 -46.90 6.42
CA THR A 11 12.14 -45.60 6.84
C THR A 11 11.43 -44.93 5.67
N LEU A 12 10.10 -45.10 5.63
CA LEU A 12 9.23 -44.38 4.71
C LEU A 12 9.27 -42.89 5.09
N SER A 13 10.10 -42.13 4.37
CA SER A 13 10.18 -40.68 4.52
C SER A 13 8.92 -40.09 3.91
N THR A 14 7.94 -39.73 4.74
CA THR A 14 6.76 -38.98 4.33
C THR A 14 7.18 -37.57 3.92
N LEU A 15 7.59 -37.42 2.66
CA LEU A 15 7.56 -36.13 2.00
C LEU A 15 6.09 -35.72 1.93
N ALA A 16 5.62 -35.03 2.97
CA ALA A 16 4.37 -34.31 2.91
C ALA A 16 4.54 -33.27 1.79
N THR A 17 3.96 -33.57 0.63
CA THR A 17 3.79 -32.62 -0.46
C THR A 17 2.81 -31.57 0.03
N GLN A 18 3.30 -30.63 0.85
CA GLN A 18 2.53 -29.46 1.23
C GLN A 18 2.29 -28.71 -0.07
N ALA A 19 1.08 -28.84 -0.61
CA ALA A 19 0.69 -28.19 -1.86
C ALA A 19 1.15 -26.74 -1.79
N GLN A 20 2.08 -26.38 -2.67
CA GLN A 20 2.76 -25.10 -2.60
C GLN A 20 1.72 -23.99 -2.70
N GLN A 21 1.58 -23.18 -1.66
CA GLN A 21 0.63 -22.06 -1.66
C GLN A 21 0.92 -21.15 -2.86
N ARG A 22 -0.12 -20.84 -3.63
CA ARG A 22 -0.10 -19.92 -4.77
C ARG A 22 -0.96 -18.72 -4.40
N ILE A 23 -0.30 -17.62 -4.04
CA ILE A 23 -0.93 -16.41 -3.50
C ILE A 23 -1.05 -15.38 -4.63
N VAL A 24 -2.25 -14.86 -4.84
CA VAL A 24 -2.46 -13.61 -5.57
C VAL A 24 -2.74 -12.51 -4.56
N SER A 25 -1.92 -11.46 -4.54
CA SER A 25 -2.07 -10.33 -3.61
C SER A 25 -2.53 -9.08 -4.35
N LEU A 26 -3.65 -8.51 -3.94
CA LEU A 26 -4.33 -7.47 -4.71
C LEU A 26 -4.08 -6.05 -4.21
N ASN A 27 -3.06 -5.86 -3.35
CA ASN A 27 -2.69 -4.56 -2.81
C ASN A 27 -1.21 -4.49 -2.43
N GLY A 28 -0.55 -3.38 -2.76
CA GLY A 28 0.87 -3.15 -2.43
C GLY A 28 1.22 -3.33 -0.96
N ALA A 29 0.39 -2.82 -0.04
CA ALA A 29 0.64 -2.95 1.39
C ALA A 29 0.66 -4.41 1.86
N ILE A 30 -0.25 -5.23 1.32
CA ILE A 30 -0.34 -6.67 1.59
C ILE A 30 0.85 -7.38 0.96
N SER A 31 1.15 -7.09 -0.31
CA SER A 31 2.27 -7.70 -1.03
C SER A 31 3.61 -7.43 -0.35
N GLU A 32 3.80 -6.21 0.17
CA GLU A 32 4.98 -5.80 0.91
C GLU A 32 5.12 -6.59 2.23
N ILE A 33 4.03 -6.74 2.99
CA ILE A 33 4.03 -7.55 4.22
C ILE A 33 4.31 -9.02 3.90
N LEU A 34 3.69 -9.57 2.85
CA LEU A 34 3.96 -10.95 2.41
C LEU A 34 5.44 -11.15 2.10
N CYS A 35 6.09 -10.20 1.41
CA CYS A 35 7.53 -10.28 1.15
C CYS A 35 8.35 -10.24 2.43
N ALA A 36 7.99 -9.39 3.40
CA ALA A 36 8.66 -9.30 4.68
C ALA A 36 8.45 -10.52 5.61
N LEU A 37 7.46 -11.36 5.29
CA LEU A 37 7.22 -12.66 5.93
C LEU A 37 7.85 -13.83 5.15
N ASP A 38 8.73 -13.53 4.18
CA ASP A 38 9.40 -14.46 3.27
C ASP A 38 8.44 -15.24 2.34
N ALA A 39 7.23 -14.73 2.10
CA ALA A 39 6.22 -15.37 1.25
C ALA A 39 6.35 -14.98 -0.24
N ALA A 40 7.35 -14.18 -0.63
CA ALA A 40 7.56 -13.77 -2.02
C ALA A 40 7.62 -14.94 -3.04
N PRO A 41 8.19 -16.12 -2.73
CA PRO A 41 8.15 -17.28 -3.63
C PRO A 41 6.75 -17.86 -3.86
N GLN A 42 5.82 -17.65 -2.92
CA GLN A 42 4.44 -18.12 -3.00
C GLN A 42 3.55 -17.17 -3.80
N ILE A 43 3.98 -15.91 -3.99
CA ILE A 43 3.23 -14.91 -4.77
C ILE A 43 3.35 -15.24 -6.26
N VAL A 44 2.22 -15.55 -6.89
CA VAL A 44 2.12 -15.86 -8.33
C VAL A 44 1.57 -14.71 -9.16
N GLY A 45 0.91 -13.74 -8.53
CA GLY A 45 0.42 -12.52 -9.17
C GLY A 45 0.15 -11.40 -8.18
N VAL A 46 0.24 -10.18 -8.67
CA VAL A 46 -0.02 -8.97 -7.89
C VAL A 46 -0.83 -7.94 -8.68
N ASP A 47 -1.45 -6.99 -7.99
CA ASP A 47 -2.02 -5.83 -8.67
C ASP A 47 -0.92 -4.89 -9.21
N VAL A 48 -1.28 -3.95 -10.09
CA VAL A 48 -0.33 -3.00 -10.70
C VAL A 48 0.29 -2.01 -9.71
N THR A 49 -0.30 -1.82 -8.52
CA THR A 49 0.25 -0.90 -7.51
C THR A 49 1.33 -1.54 -6.63
N SER A 50 1.40 -2.87 -6.59
CA SER A 50 2.40 -3.64 -5.85
C SER A 50 3.77 -3.62 -6.55
N ASN A 51 4.63 -2.67 -6.21
CA ASN A 51 5.93 -2.47 -6.90
C ASN A 51 7.14 -2.54 -5.96
N TYR A 52 6.92 -2.73 -4.65
CA TYR A 52 7.97 -2.89 -3.66
C TYR A 52 7.76 -4.12 -2.75
N PRO A 53 8.80 -4.93 -2.45
CA PRO A 53 10.19 -4.77 -2.90
C PRO A 53 10.39 -5.18 -4.37
N GLU A 54 11.59 -4.97 -4.91
CA GLU A 54 11.92 -5.13 -6.34
C GLU A 54 11.44 -6.46 -6.95
N VAL A 55 11.46 -7.55 -6.16
CA VAL A 55 10.98 -8.89 -6.56
C VAL A 55 9.50 -8.91 -6.99
N LEU A 56 8.68 -7.94 -6.57
CA LEU A 56 7.28 -7.83 -6.98
C LEU A 56 7.09 -7.26 -8.39
N LYS A 57 8.09 -6.55 -8.93
CA LYS A 57 8.00 -5.99 -10.27
C LYS A 57 8.01 -7.06 -11.35
N SER A 58 8.67 -8.20 -11.09
CA SER A 58 8.69 -9.35 -12.01
C SER A 58 7.47 -10.27 -11.87
N LYS A 59 6.55 -10.02 -10.92
CA LYS A 59 5.34 -10.82 -10.75
C LYS A 59 4.29 -10.45 -11.79
N THR A 60 3.51 -11.44 -12.24
CA THR A 60 2.40 -11.22 -13.18
C THR A 60 1.41 -10.20 -12.62
N LYS A 61 1.06 -9.19 -13.41
CA LYS A 61 0.11 -8.16 -13.02
C LYS A 61 -1.31 -8.56 -13.42
N VAL A 62 -2.23 -8.59 -12.46
CA VAL A 62 -3.62 -9.04 -12.68
C VAL A 62 -4.63 -7.91 -12.84
N GLY A 63 -4.15 -6.67 -12.97
CA GLY A 63 -4.96 -5.47 -13.15
C GLY A 63 -4.84 -4.48 -11.99
N HIS A 64 -5.61 -3.40 -12.08
CA HIS A 64 -5.62 -2.36 -11.05
C HIS A 64 -6.54 -2.79 -9.91
N ASN A 65 -6.12 -2.59 -8.66
CA ASN A 65 -6.88 -2.94 -7.44
C ASN A 65 -8.31 -2.36 -7.32
N ARG A 66 -8.75 -1.48 -8.22
CA ARG A 66 -10.13 -0.95 -8.28
C ARG A 66 -10.97 -1.59 -9.40
N ASN A 67 -10.33 -2.36 -10.28
CA ASN A 67 -10.94 -2.99 -11.43
C ASN A 67 -10.17 -4.27 -11.80
N ILE A 68 -10.13 -5.23 -10.88
CA ILE A 68 -9.48 -6.52 -11.10
C ILE A 68 -10.45 -7.45 -11.83
N SER A 69 -9.98 -8.06 -12.92
CA SER A 69 -10.71 -9.11 -13.63
C SER A 69 -10.50 -10.47 -12.96
N ALA A 70 -11.55 -11.26 -12.79
CA ALA A 70 -11.40 -12.62 -12.26
C ALA A 70 -10.60 -13.54 -13.19
N GLU A 71 -10.71 -13.37 -14.51
CA GLU A 71 -9.95 -14.16 -15.48
C GLU A 71 -8.44 -14.03 -15.26
N GLY A 72 -7.95 -12.79 -15.14
CA GLY A 72 -6.54 -12.52 -14.84
C GLY A 72 -6.07 -13.18 -13.54
N VAL A 73 -6.92 -13.21 -12.51
CA VAL A 73 -6.60 -13.86 -11.22
C VAL A 73 -6.64 -15.39 -11.33
N LEU A 74 -7.72 -15.95 -11.88
CA LEU A 74 -7.97 -17.39 -11.93
C LEU A 74 -7.05 -18.13 -12.90
N SER A 75 -6.58 -17.47 -13.97
CA SER A 75 -5.59 -18.04 -14.91
C SER A 75 -4.27 -18.43 -14.22
N LEU A 76 -3.95 -17.79 -13.09
CA LEU A 76 -2.76 -18.10 -12.28
C LEU A 76 -2.95 -19.30 -11.35
N GLN A 77 -4.14 -19.93 -11.35
CA GLN A 77 -4.50 -21.05 -10.48
C GLN A 77 -4.13 -20.79 -9.00
N PRO A 78 -4.61 -19.68 -8.39
CA PRO A 78 -4.28 -19.37 -7.01
C PRO A 78 -4.95 -20.34 -6.05
N THR A 79 -4.24 -20.72 -4.99
CA THR A 79 -4.85 -21.37 -3.83
C THR A 79 -5.43 -20.34 -2.85
N MET A 80 -4.94 -19.10 -2.91
CA MET A 80 -5.36 -18.01 -2.04
C MET A 80 -5.32 -16.67 -2.77
N VAL A 81 -6.33 -15.84 -2.52
CA VAL A 81 -6.34 -14.41 -2.88
C VAL A 81 -6.41 -13.60 -1.59
N ILE A 82 -5.56 -12.59 -1.45
CA ILE A 82 -5.58 -11.67 -0.29
C ILE A 82 -5.81 -10.24 -0.79
N THR A 83 -6.80 -9.54 -0.23
CA THR A 83 -7.20 -8.19 -0.63
C THR A 83 -7.81 -7.40 0.53
N PHE A 84 -8.02 -6.09 0.33
CA PHE A 84 -8.89 -5.29 1.18
C PHE A 84 -10.36 -5.36 0.75
N ASP A 85 -11.27 -5.15 1.71
CA ASP A 85 -12.72 -5.17 1.51
C ASP A 85 -13.21 -4.13 0.49
N ASN A 86 -12.65 -2.93 0.51
CA ASN A 86 -12.98 -1.84 -0.39
C ASN A 86 -12.39 -1.98 -1.81
N GLN A 87 -11.66 -3.05 -2.10
CA GLN A 87 -11.02 -3.31 -3.40
C GLN A 87 -11.63 -4.50 -4.14
N LEU A 88 -12.58 -5.18 -3.52
CA LEU A 88 -13.23 -6.36 -4.07
C LEU A 88 -14.65 -6.02 -4.49
N ASN A 89 -14.93 -6.07 -5.81
CA ASN A 89 -16.31 -5.97 -6.30
C ASN A 89 -17.04 -7.32 -6.13
N SER A 90 -18.38 -7.27 -6.08
CA SER A 90 -19.21 -8.46 -5.84
C SER A 90 -19.00 -9.55 -6.88
N GLN A 91 -18.83 -9.17 -8.16
CA GLN A 91 -18.64 -10.09 -9.27
C GLN A 91 -17.34 -10.91 -9.10
N LEU A 92 -16.22 -10.25 -8.78
CA LEU A 92 -14.94 -10.90 -8.54
C LEU A 92 -15.03 -11.85 -7.34
N LEU A 93 -15.66 -11.43 -6.24
CA LEU A 93 -15.85 -12.30 -5.07
C LEU A 93 -16.66 -13.55 -5.41
N GLU A 94 -17.75 -13.43 -6.16
CA GLU A 94 -18.58 -14.56 -6.58
C GLU A 94 -17.80 -15.53 -7.45
N GLN A 95 -17.02 -15.02 -8.41
CA GLN A 95 -16.20 -15.85 -9.29
C GLN A 95 -15.09 -16.59 -8.53
N LEU A 96 -14.42 -15.94 -7.57
CA LEU A 96 -13.42 -16.58 -6.71
C LEU A 96 -14.05 -17.68 -5.84
N LYS A 97 -15.24 -17.44 -5.28
CA LYS A 97 -16.00 -18.43 -4.51
C LYS A 97 -16.43 -19.61 -5.37
N ALA A 98 -16.94 -19.38 -6.57
CA ALA A 98 -17.33 -20.43 -7.51
C ALA A 98 -16.13 -21.31 -7.90
N ALA A 99 -14.95 -20.71 -8.03
CA ALA A 99 -13.68 -21.40 -8.26
C ALA A 99 -13.07 -22.05 -7.00
N LYS A 100 -13.73 -21.95 -5.84
CA LYS A 100 -13.29 -22.47 -4.54
C LYS A 100 -11.90 -21.95 -4.10
N VAL A 101 -11.55 -20.73 -4.52
CA VAL A 101 -10.31 -20.06 -4.11
C VAL A 101 -10.50 -19.48 -2.71
N ASN A 102 -9.59 -19.80 -1.79
CA ASN A 102 -9.60 -19.20 -0.45
C ASN A 102 -9.38 -17.68 -0.57
N THR A 103 -10.38 -16.87 -0.22
CA THR A 103 -10.31 -15.42 -0.35
C THR A 103 -10.23 -14.79 1.04
N VAL A 104 -9.07 -14.23 1.36
CA VAL A 104 -8.81 -13.53 2.61
C VAL A 104 -9.07 -12.04 2.39
N ILE A 105 -10.11 -11.53 3.04
CA ILE A 105 -10.54 -10.13 2.95
C ILE A 105 -10.16 -9.43 4.25
N LEU A 106 -9.27 -8.45 4.16
CA LEU A 106 -8.76 -7.67 5.28
C LEU A 106 -9.38 -6.27 5.30
N LYS A 107 -9.34 -5.62 6.46
CA LYS A 107 -9.73 -4.21 6.60
C LYS A 107 -8.50 -3.39 6.92
N GLN A 108 -8.29 -2.32 6.16
CA GLN A 108 -7.19 -1.41 6.43
C GLN A 108 -7.62 -0.31 7.39
N ASP A 109 -7.04 -0.31 8.59
CA ASP A 109 -7.07 0.84 9.49
C ASP A 109 -5.84 1.72 9.24
N LEU A 110 -6.08 2.98 8.86
CA LEU A 110 -5.07 3.96 8.47
C LEU A 110 -4.40 4.59 9.69
N SER A 111 -3.83 3.75 10.54
CA SER A 111 -3.16 4.12 11.78
C SER A 111 -1.91 3.26 12.02
N VAL A 112 -1.06 3.67 12.96
CA VAL A 112 0.11 2.88 13.39
C VAL A 112 -0.34 1.53 13.97
N ALA A 113 -1.38 1.55 14.82
CA ALA A 113 -1.95 0.34 15.40
C ALA A 113 -2.60 -0.56 14.33
N GLY A 114 -3.27 0.05 13.35
CA GLY A 114 -3.87 -0.62 12.21
C GLY A 114 -2.84 -1.31 11.32
N THR A 115 -1.72 -0.64 11.05
CA THR A 115 -0.58 -1.23 10.31
C THR A 115 0.01 -2.41 11.06
N ARG A 116 0.21 -2.26 12.39
CA ARG A 116 0.68 -3.34 13.25
C ARG A 116 -0.29 -4.54 13.23
N LYS A 117 -1.60 -4.29 13.27
CA LYS A 117 -2.65 -5.32 13.18
C LYS A 117 -2.63 -6.01 11.81
N LEU A 118 -2.49 -5.25 10.73
CA LEU A 118 -2.41 -5.80 9.38
C LEU A 118 -1.26 -6.80 9.21
N ILE A 119 -0.09 -6.51 9.81
CA ILE A 119 1.04 -7.45 9.84
C ILE A 119 0.63 -8.80 10.44
N ALA A 120 -0.09 -8.79 11.58
CA ALA A 120 -0.55 -10.02 12.22
C ALA A 120 -1.60 -10.75 11.40
N GLU A 121 -2.55 -10.03 10.80
CA GLU A 121 -3.62 -10.63 9.98
C GLU A 121 -3.07 -11.30 8.71
N VAL A 122 -2.13 -10.64 8.01
CA VAL A 122 -1.47 -11.23 6.83
C VAL A 122 -0.63 -12.45 7.24
N ALA A 123 0.10 -12.38 8.34
CA ALA A 123 0.89 -13.51 8.83
C ALA A 123 0.01 -14.70 9.26
N ALA A 124 -1.12 -14.45 9.90
CA ALA A 124 -2.09 -15.48 10.25
C ALA A 124 -2.69 -16.13 8.99
N ALA A 125 -3.02 -15.34 7.96
CA ALA A 125 -3.56 -15.83 6.70
C ALA A 125 -2.64 -16.84 6.01
N ILE A 126 -1.33 -16.66 6.08
CA ILE A 126 -0.32 -17.57 5.51
C ILE A 126 0.19 -18.63 6.50
N GLY A 127 -0.39 -18.72 7.70
CA GLY A 127 0.00 -19.70 8.72
C GLY A 127 1.35 -19.44 9.40
N GLN A 128 1.81 -18.19 9.44
CA GLN A 128 3.11 -17.78 10.00
C GLN A 128 3.00 -16.74 11.14
N PRO A 129 2.12 -16.91 12.15
CA PRO A 129 1.91 -15.90 13.21
C PRO A 129 3.18 -15.60 14.02
N ALA A 130 4.09 -16.57 14.18
CA ALA A 130 5.36 -16.36 14.88
C ALA A 130 6.27 -15.34 14.18
N LYS A 131 6.29 -15.32 12.83
CA LYS A 131 7.05 -14.31 12.07
C LYS A 131 6.46 -12.92 12.23
N ALA A 132 5.14 -12.81 12.41
CA ALA A 132 4.47 -11.55 12.68
C ALA A 132 5.04 -10.85 13.92
N VAL A 133 5.31 -11.60 14.99
CA VAL A 133 5.85 -11.05 16.25
C VAL A 133 7.21 -10.38 16.02
N ALA A 134 8.11 -11.03 15.27
CA ALA A 134 9.41 -10.47 14.95
C ALA A 134 9.31 -9.23 14.04
N LEU A 135 8.43 -9.27 13.03
CA LEU A 135 8.20 -8.15 12.12
C LEU A 135 7.56 -6.95 12.84
N GLN A 136 6.57 -7.19 13.69
CA GLN A 136 5.95 -6.15 14.54
C GLN A 136 6.98 -5.52 15.48
N LYS A 137 7.86 -6.30 16.11
CA LYS A 137 8.92 -5.75 16.96
C LYS A 137 9.86 -4.83 16.17
N THR A 138 10.18 -5.20 14.93
CA THR A 138 11.00 -4.36 14.05
C THR A 138 10.28 -3.07 13.67
N PHE A 139 9.00 -3.19 13.28
CA PHE A 139 8.13 -2.06 13.00
C PHE A 139 8.00 -1.11 14.19
N ASP A 140 7.72 -1.63 15.39
CA ASP A 140 7.56 -0.86 16.62
C ASP A 140 8.86 -0.12 16.97
N LYS A 141 10.03 -0.76 16.79
CA LYS A 141 11.33 -0.12 16.96
C LYS A 141 11.56 1.02 15.98
N GLN A 142 11.21 0.84 14.71
CA GLN A 142 11.33 1.88 13.68
C GLN A 142 10.36 3.04 13.95
N MET A 143 9.12 2.74 14.35
CA MET A 143 8.14 3.76 14.74
C MET A 143 8.61 4.59 15.94
N ALA A 144 9.24 3.98 16.95
CA ALA A 144 9.79 4.73 18.10
C ALA A 144 10.94 5.68 17.71
N ALA A 145 11.62 5.41 16.60
CA ALA A 145 12.67 6.26 16.06
C ALA A 145 12.15 7.45 15.24
N VAL A 146 10.88 7.40 14.79
CA VAL A 146 10.24 8.51 14.07
C VAL A 146 10.17 9.73 14.97
N LYS A 147 10.67 10.88 14.47
CA LYS A 147 10.67 12.16 15.16
C LYS A 147 9.86 13.15 14.34
N THR A 148 8.60 13.33 14.73
CA THR A 148 7.73 14.36 14.17
C THR A 148 7.24 15.29 15.27
N THR A 149 6.98 16.54 14.89
CA THR A 149 6.41 17.59 15.73
C THR A 149 5.37 18.33 14.89
N ALA A 150 4.46 19.08 15.52
CA ALA A 150 3.58 19.96 14.76
C ALA A 150 4.41 20.98 13.97
N LEU A 151 4.12 21.10 12.66
CA LEU A 151 4.75 22.05 11.75
C LEU A 151 3.82 23.25 11.43
N HIS A 152 2.53 23.14 11.74
CA HIS A 152 1.50 24.14 11.41
C HIS A 152 1.54 24.58 9.93
N LYS A 153 1.78 23.60 9.04
CA LYS A 153 1.79 23.80 7.58
C LYS A 153 0.52 23.20 6.98
N LYS A 154 -0.21 24.01 6.22
CA LYS A 154 -1.33 23.51 5.41
C LYS A 154 -0.79 22.79 4.18
N VAL A 155 -1.06 21.50 4.08
CA VAL A 155 -0.64 20.63 3.00
C VAL A 155 -1.85 20.25 2.17
N LEU A 156 -1.81 20.55 0.88
CA LEU A 156 -2.82 20.12 -0.08
C LEU A 156 -2.24 19.02 -0.96
N PHE A 157 -2.89 17.86 -0.98
CA PHE A 157 -2.50 16.78 -1.87
C PHE A 157 -3.24 16.85 -3.19
N ILE A 158 -2.50 16.81 -4.30
CA ILE A 158 -3.06 16.71 -5.66
C ILE A 158 -2.74 15.34 -6.26
N TYR A 159 -3.79 14.60 -6.59
CA TYR A 159 -3.71 13.40 -7.41
C TYR A 159 -3.85 13.79 -8.88
N ALA A 160 -2.80 13.56 -9.67
CA ALA A 160 -2.78 13.80 -11.10
C ALA A 160 -2.47 12.50 -11.89
N ARG A 161 -3.14 12.34 -13.04
CA ARG A 161 -2.84 11.32 -14.05
C ARG A 161 -2.83 11.99 -15.42
N GLY A 162 -1.67 12.49 -15.85
CA GLY A 162 -1.55 13.33 -17.05
C GLY A 162 -2.27 14.67 -16.92
N ALA A 163 -2.56 15.31 -18.05
CA ALA A 163 -3.26 16.60 -18.11
C ALA A 163 -4.80 16.50 -17.88
N GLY A 164 -5.31 15.35 -17.42
CA GLY A 164 -6.73 15.12 -17.17
C GLY A 164 -7.24 15.75 -15.87
N ALA A 165 -8.45 15.36 -15.46
CA ALA A 165 -9.06 15.84 -14.22
C ALA A 165 -8.22 15.45 -12.99
N MET A 166 -7.74 16.45 -12.26
CA MET A 166 -7.02 16.26 -11.01
C MET A 166 -7.99 16.14 -9.83
N GLN A 167 -7.56 15.43 -8.80
CA GLN A 167 -8.32 15.28 -7.57
C GLN A 167 -7.52 15.78 -6.37
N VAL A 168 -8.22 16.18 -5.33
CA VAL A 168 -7.65 16.56 -4.05
C VAL A 168 -8.10 15.64 -2.93
N SER A 169 -7.21 15.40 -1.98
CA SER A 169 -7.46 14.49 -0.85
C SER A 169 -8.15 15.21 0.30
N GLY A 170 -9.39 14.83 0.58
CA GLY A 170 -10.13 15.25 1.77
C GLY A 170 -9.79 14.42 3.01
N THR A 171 -10.62 14.56 4.04
CA THR A 171 -10.52 13.82 5.30
C THR A 171 -10.74 12.31 5.11
N GLY A 172 -10.19 11.50 6.02
CA GLY A 172 -10.43 10.05 6.04
C GLY A 172 -9.65 9.24 5.00
N THR A 173 -8.87 9.92 4.16
CA THR A 173 -7.97 9.29 3.18
C THR A 173 -6.65 8.86 3.82
N SER A 174 -5.92 7.94 3.16
CA SER A 174 -4.56 7.59 3.61
C SER A 174 -3.62 8.79 3.61
N ILE A 175 -3.78 9.69 2.64
CA ILE A 175 -2.98 10.90 2.56
C ILE A 175 -3.29 11.88 3.70
N ASP A 176 -4.55 12.06 4.06
CA ASP A 176 -4.96 12.86 5.24
C ASP A 176 -4.28 12.38 6.52
N LYS A 177 -4.29 11.06 6.75
CA LYS A 177 -3.63 10.45 7.92
C LYS A 177 -2.12 10.59 7.85
N MET A 178 -1.52 10.41 6.67
CA MET A 178 -0.08 10.54 6.50
C MET A 178 0.41 11.98 6.74
N ILE A 179 -0.30 12.99 6.22
CA ILE A 179 -0.01 14.41 6.47
C ILE A 179 -0.03 14.69 7.97
N THR A 180 -1.06 14.20 8.67
CA THR A 180 -1.22 14.39 10.12
C THR A 180 -0.08 13.71 10.90
N LEU A 181 0.25 12.46 10.58
CA LEU A 181 1.35 11.73 11.22
C LEU A 181 2.72 12.40 11.00
N ALA A 182 2.89 13.04 9.83
CA ALA A 182 4.05 13.85 9.49
C ALA A 182 4.01 15.28 10.06
N GLY A 183 3.08 15.61 10.96
CA GLY A 183 3.02 16.90 11.65
C GLY A 183 2.46 18.07 10.82
N GLY A 184 1.96 17.80 9.61
CA GLY A 184 1.26 18.77 8.78
C GLY A 184 -0.25 18.80 9.07
N GLU A 185 -0.94 19.75 8.45
CA GLU A 185 -2.39 19.90 8.52
C GLU A 185 -2.97 19.76 7.11
N ASN A 186 -3.97 18.90 6.91
CA ASN A 186 -4.62 18.78 5.60
C ASN A 186 -5.37 20.08 5.27
N ALA A 187 -5.10 20.66 4.10
CA ALA A 187 -5.74 21.89 3.66
C ALA A 187 -7.23 21.70 3.27
N MET A 188 -7.65 20.46 2.97
CA MET A 188 -9.00 20.13 2.50
C MET A 188 -9.79 19.34 3.56
N THR A 189 -10.37 20.04 4.53
CA THR A 189 -11.12 19.40 5.64
C THR A 189 -12.64 19.39 5.49
N SER A 190 -13.18 20.08 4.48
CA SER A 190 -14.62 20.27 4.28
C SER A 190 -15.35 19.07 3.65
N PHE A 191 -14.62 18.03 3.26
CA PHE A 191 -15.19 16.80 2.72
C PHE A 191 -14.31 15.59 3.05
N SER A 192 -14.88 14.40 2.92
CA SER A 192 -14.16 13.12 2.95
C SER A 192 -13.81 12.66 1.53
N ASP A 193 -12.85 11.74 1.45
CA ASP A 193 -12.40 11.11 0.21
C ASP A 193 -11.82 12.10 -0.81
N PHE A 194 -11.67 11.64 -2.05
CA PHE A 194 -11.15 12.44 -3.15
C PHE A 194 -12.28 13.17 -3.88
N LYS A 195 -12.05 14.45 -4.18
CA LYS A 195 -12.94 15.24 -5.05
C LYS A 195 -12.16 15.89 -6.18
N PRO A 196 -12.81 16.19 -7.32
CA PRO A 196 -12.19 16.99 -8.36
C PRO A 196 -11.63 18.31 -7.81
N LEU A 197 -10.44 18.67 -8.27
CA LEU A 197 -9.81 19.93 -7.92
C LEU A 197 -10.48 21.08 -8.69
N SER A 198 -10.93 22.11 -7.97
CA SER A 198 -11.30 23.41 -8.56
C SER A 198 -10.30 24.49 -8.17
N SER A 199 -10.07 25.45 -9.06
CA SER A 199 -9.12 26.55 -8.82
C SER A 199 -9.56 27.43 -7.66
N GLU A 200 -10.87 27.64 -7.48
CA GLU A 200 -11.42 28.41 -6.38
C GLU A 200 -11.17 27.72 -5.04
N ALA A 201 -11.36 26.39 -4.98
CA ALA A 201 -11.11 25.61 -3.77
C ALA A 201 -9.62 25.60 -3.41
N LEU A 202 -8.73 25.51 -4.41
CA LEU A 202 -7.29 25.58 -4.22
C LEU A 202 -6.85 26.94 -3.65
N VAL A 203 -7.35 28.03 -4.23
CA VAL A 203 -7.03 29.39 -3.77
C VAL A 203 -7.60 29.66 -2.37
N ALA A 204 -8.85 29.22 -2.12
CA ALA A 204 -9.49 29.38 -0.81
C ALA A 204 -8.78 28.57 0.30
N ALA A 205 -8.32 27.35 -0.02
CA ALA A 205 -7.55 26.53 0.92
C ALA A 205 -6.18 27.14 1.25
N ASN A 206 -5.60 27.89 0.30
CA ASN A 206 -4.32 28.58 0.39
C ASN A 206 -3.22 27.74 1.09
N PRO A 207 -2.87 26.56 0.54
CA PRO A 207 -1.88 25.68 1.16
C PRO A 207 -0.48 26.30 1.19
N ASP A 208 0.30 25.96 2.21
CA ASP A 208 1.72 26.28 2.31
C ASP A 208 2.60 25.31 1.51
N VAL A 209 2.10 24.09 1.30
CA VAL A 209 2.79 23.02 0.55
C VAL A 209 1.80 22.30 -0.36
N ILE A 210 2.19 22.06 -1.61
CA ILE A 210 1.49 21.11 -2.49
C ILE A 210 2.26 19.79 -2.51
N LEU A 211 1.59 18.71 -2.11
CA LEU A 211 2.12 17.34 -2.12
C LEU A 211 1.51 16.56 -3.29
N MET A 212 2.33 15.80 -4.00
CA MET A 212 1.90 14.93 -5.09
C MET A 212 2.58 13.56 -5.01
N PHE A 213 2.07 12.59 -5.75
CA PHE A 213 2.87 11.41 -6.08
C PHE A 213 3.92 11.76 -7.15
N ASP A 214 5.09 11.13 -7.08
CA ASP A 214 6.19 11.34 -8.05
C ASP A 214 5.70 11.13 -9.50
N SER A 215 4.92 10.07 -9.74
CA SER A 215 4.34 9.77 -11.05
C SER A 215 3.37 10.84 -11.53
N GLY A 216 2.56 11.39 -10.62
CA GLY A 216 1.60 12.46 -10.92
C GLY A 216 2.32 13.75 -11.30
N LEU A 217 3.30 14.17 -10.49
CA LEU A 217 4.11 15.36 -10.75
C LEU A 217 4.91 15.24 -12.06
N GLY A 218 5.51 14.08 -12.31
CA GLY A 218 6.20 13.80 -13.57
C GLY A 218 5.29 13.88 -14.79
N SER A 219 4.04 13.38 -14.68
CA SER A 219 3.08 13.37 -15.79
C SER A 219 2.61 14.75 -16.26
N ILE A 220 2.82 15.79 -15.45
CA ILE A 220 2.41 17.17 -15.75
C ILE A 220 3.60 18.09 -16.06
N GLY A 221 4.81 17.55 -16.24
CA GLY A 221 6.00 18.35 -16.53
C GLY A 221 6.70 18.92 -15.29
N GLY A 222 6.54 18.27 -14.13
CA GLY A 222 7.22 18.65 -12.90
C GLY A 222 6.62 19.89 -12.22
N ALA A 223 7.42 20.49 -11.33
CA ALA A 223 6.99 21.67 -10.57
C ALA A 223 6.64 22.86 -11.49
N ASP A 224 7.34 23.03 -12.61
CA ASP A 224 7.07 24.09 -13.57
C ASP A 224 5.72 23.93 -14.26
N GLY A 225 5.33 22.69 -14.57
CA GLY A 225 4.02 22.38 -15.09
C GLY A 225 2.91 22.64 -14.07
N LEU A 226 3.14 22.24 -12.80
CA LEU A 226 2.19 22.48 -11.72
C LEU A 226 1.98 23.98 -11.45
N ILE A 227 3.04 24.80 -11.44
CA ILE A 227 2.94 26.24 -11.18
C ILE A 227 2.08 26.96 -12.23
N LYS A 228 2.07 26.46 -13.48
CA LYS A 228 1.24 27.01 -14.57
C LYS A 228 -0.24 26.67 -14.43
N MET A 229 -0.62 25.79 -13.51
CA MET A 229 -2.01 25.43 -13.33
C MET A 229 -2.83 26.58 -12.73
N PRO A 230 -4.10 26.74 -13.17
CA PRO A 230 -4.98 27.77 -12.63
C PRO A 230 -5.17 27.66 -11.10
N GLY A 231 -4.88 28.75 -10.39
CA GLY A 231 -5.01 28.86 -8.93
C GLY A 231 -3.71 28.56 -8.16
N VAL A 232 -2.76 27.79 -8.71
CA VAL A 232 -1.55 27.39 -7.98
C VAL A 232 -0.70 28.60 -7.63
N ALA A 233 -0.39 29.45 -8.61
CA ALA A 233 0.48 30.63 -8.42
C ALA A 233 -0.08 31.66 -7.40
N GLN A 234 -1.38 31.61 -7.11
CA GLN A 234 -2.05 32.50 -6.16
C GLN A 234 -1.93 32.02 -4.69
N THR A 235 -1.58 30.74 -4.47
CA THR A 235 -1.42 30.15 -3.13
C THR A 235 -0.05 30.46 -2.51
N ASN A 236 0.09 30.29 -1.19
CA ASN A 236 1.38 30.34 -0.50
C ASN A 236 2.38 29.32 -1.08
N ALA A 237 1.93 28.10 -1.36
CA ALA A 237 2.75 27.05 -1.96
C ALA A 237 3.29 27.47 -3.34
N GLY A 238 2.44 28.04 -4.19
CA GLY A 238 2.85 28.52 -5.52
C GLY A 238 3.83 29.70 -5.46
N LYS A 239 3.54 30.70 -4.62
CA LYS A 239 4.41 31.87 -4.42
C LYS A 239 5.79 31.49 -3.90
N ASN A 240 5.85 30.54 -2.97
CA ASN A 240 7.10 30.06 -2.37
C ASN A 240 7.73 28.89 -3.13
N LYS A 241 7.13 28.45 -4.25
CA LYS A 241 7.52 27.26 -5.02
C LYS A 241 7.70 26.00 -4.15
N LYS A 242 6.88 25.84 -3.11
CA LYS A 242 6.94 24.71 -2.17
C LYS A 242 6.06 23.57 -2.67
N VAL A 243 6.58 22.87 -3.66
CA VAL A 243 6.00 21.65 -4.25
C VAL A 243 6.88 20.48 -3.86
N ILE A 244 6.29 19.43 -3.28
CA ILE A 244 6.99 18.21 -2.91
C ILE A 244 6.28 16.99 -3.48
N SER A 245 7.04 15.93 -3.71
CA SER A 245 6.51 14.64 -4.14
C SER A 245 7.15 13.47 -3.41
N MET A 246 6.44 12.35 -3.40
CA MET A 246 6.89 11.08 -2.83
C MET A 246 6.37 9.89 -3.64
N ASP A 247 7.01 8.73 -3.47
CA ASP A 247 6.55 7.47 -4.02
C ASP A 247 5.12 7.17 -3.56
N GLY A 248 4.27 6.74 -4.50
CA GLY A 248 2.84 6.60 -4.23
C GLY A 248 2.51 5.42 -3.33
N GLU A 249 3.21 4.30 -3.50
CA GLU A 249 3.03 3.11 -2.66
C GLU A 249 3.52 3.39 -1.23
N LEU A 250 4.68 4.04 -1.08
CA LEU A 250 5.22 4.46 0.21
C LEU A 250 4.30 5.46 0.94
N LEU A 251 3.86 6.52 0.25
CA LEU A 251 3.09 7.62 0.85
C LEU A 251 1.67 7.19 1.25
N SER A 252 1.04 6.29 0.48
CA SER A 252 -0.37 5.93 0.69
C SER A 252 -0.60 4.53 1.24
N GLY A 253 0.45 3.70 1.32
CA GLY A 253 0.33 2.26 1.54
C GLY A 253 -0.01 1.83 2.96
N PHE A 254 0.43 2.54 4.01
CA PHE A 254 0.25 2.13 5.41
C PHE A 254 0.67 0.65 5.65
N SER A 255 1.90 0.35 5.23
CA SER A 255 2.53 -0.97 5.36
C SER A 255 3.76 -0.88 6.29
N ILE A 256 4.64 -1.88 6.26
CA ILE A 256 5.83 -1.96 7.13
C ILE A 256 6.79 -0.77 6.97
N ARG A 257 6.75 -0.05 5.83
CA ARG A 257 7.49 1.20 5.61
C ARG A 257 6.79 2.47 6.13
N LEU A 258 5.67 2.38 6.85
CA LEU A 258 5.00 3.54 7.45
C LEU A 258 5.96 4.46 8.25
N PRO A 259 6.89 3.95 9.11
CA PRO A 259 7.85 4.82 9.78
C PRO A 259 8.72 5.62 8.81
N GLN A 260 9.19 4.99 7.73
CA GLN A 260 9.98 5.64 6.69
C GLN A 260 9.15 6.73 5.99
N ALA A 261 7.91 6.40 5.60
CA ALA A 261 7.02 7.34 4.92
C ALA A 261 6.73 8.59 5.77
N ILE A 262 6.44 8.40 7.06
CA ILE A 262 6.19 9.52 7.99
C ILE A 262 7.43 10.41 8.11
N GLN A 263 8.60 9.82 8.34
CA GLN A 263 9.83 10.59 8.52
C GLN A 263 10.24 11.32 7.23
N GLU A 264 10.09 10.67 6.07
CA GLU A 264 10.38 11.27 4.78
C GLU A 264 9.45 12.46 4.50
N LEU A 265 8.15 12.31 4.74
CA LEU A 265 7.20 13.41 4.55
C LEU A 265 7.49 14.56 5.51
N TYR A 266 7.71 14.27 6.80
CA TYR A 266 8.06 15.30 7.80
C TYR A 266 9.28 16.12 7.37
N ASN A 267 10.33 15.46 6.87
CA ASN A 267 11.54 16.13 6.40
C ASN A 267 11.28 17.00 5.16
N LYS A 268 10.39 16.59 4.25
CA LYS A 268 10.01 17.38 3.06
C LYS A 268 9.10 18.57 3.41
N LEU A 269 8.29 18.45 4.46
CA LEU A 269 7.39 19.51 4.93
C LEU A 269 8.11 20.63 5.68
N LYS A 270 9.22 20.30 6.35
CA LYS A 270 10.12 21.27 7.00
C LYS A 270 10.72 22.26 5.99
#